data_AF-A0A3M8QYX5-F1
#
_entry.id   AF-A0A3M8QYX5-F1
#
_cell.length_a   1.000
_cell.length_b   1.000
_cell.length_c   1.000
_cell.angle_alpha   90.00
_cell.angle_beta   90.00
_cell.angle_gamma   90.00
#
_symmetry.space_group_name_H-M   'P 1'
#
loop_
_entity.id
_entity.type
_entity.pdbx_description
1 polymer ?
#
loop_
_entity_poly.entity_id
_entity_poly.type
_entity_poly.pdbx_seq_one_letter_code
_entity_poly.pdbx_strand_id
1 'polypeptide(L)'
;MQRPEDKWYPYAKGGSFSPFYQDIAFLINWKNDAVELEASLLKKFPYLGDNANWVLHRESSYFKAGLKWPLRASAFAPQAMPQGVVFSGRSYAAFGEDTDLPWLLALLNSTAFDYLFKILLGRFGFPEFLVGTVQLVPFPTITADYKEKLNALGLQAWSLKRRLDTIEECSHAFVLPAALRLRLGNFDPSEVESELSSIHSEIDDLAFEMYGFSDDDRVAIIQTLGVEGGDPSEDEAVDDNEEVASPVDTNLGLLSWAIGVAFGRFDWRLATGVRQAPPEPDPFDPLPVKSPGMLPDGAEPFHAHSGILVDDQGHSHDLARLVEEVLARVGVAVPEDVRRWLQREFFAFHLQRYSKKSGRKAPIYWPLSTTSGSYTLWVNYPSLTSQTLYTVINDFIEPKLKQVGDDVTALRNKGSALSRDDEKQFEALQAFELELIELRDTLLNLAPSYKPNHDDGVQISAAPLWALFRHKPWQKVLKDTWTKLEKGDYDWAHLAMNYWPERVREKCKADKSMAIAHELEDLYVEPEAKPKKQRGKKTGV
;
A
#
# COMPACT_ATOMS: atom_id res chain seq x y z
N MET A 1 27.37 8.81 -6.58
CA MET A 1 26.18 8.43 -5.79
C MET A 1 26.64 7.48 -4.71
N GLN A 2 26.37 7.80 -3.43
CA GLN A 2 26.46 6.82 -2.35
C GLN A 2 25.57 5.64 -2.73
N ARG A 3 26.06 4.41 -2.53
CA ARG A 3 25.28 3.22 -2.85
C ARG A 3 24.02 3.21 -1.96
N PRO A 4 22.85 2.89 -2.50
CA PRO A 4 21.63 2.76 -1.71
C PRO A 4 21.83 1.74 -0.57
N GLU A 5 21.73 2.17 0.70
CA GLU A 5 21.86 1.32 1.90
C GLU A 5 20.54 0.63 2.28
N ASP A 6 19.40 1.22 1.92
CA ASP A 6 18.08 0.64 2.17
C ASP A 6 17.74 -0.46 1.16
N LYS A 7 16.91 -1.43 1.57
CA LYS A 7 16.48 -2.51 0.68
C LYS A 7 15.40 -2.07 -0.30
N TRP A 8 14.43 -1.29 0.18
CA TRP A 8 13.19 -0.98 -0.52
C TRP A 8 13.14 0.49 -0.96
N TYR A 9 12.97 0.74 -2.25
CA TYR A 9 12.84 2.07 -2.85
C TYR A 9 11.45 2.28 -3.44
N PRO A 10 10.88 3.51 -3.39
CA PRO A 10 9.67 3.85 -4.13
C PRO A 10 9.74 3.44 -5.60
N TYR A 11 8.69 2.78 -6.08
CA TYR A 11 8.59 2.26 -7.43
C TYR A 11 7.37 2.82 -8.15
N ALA A 12 7.60 3.75 -9.07
CA ALA A 12 6.58 4.25 -9.99
C ALA A 12 6.24 3.16 -11.01
N LYS A 13 5.21 2.38 -10.68
CA LYS A 13 4.49 1.56 -11.66
C LYS A 13 3.57 2.47 -12.48
N GLY A 14 3.12 2.00 -13.66
CA GLY A 14 1.97 2.62 -14.33
C GLY A 14 0.75 2.68 -13.39
N GLY A 15 -0.27 3.45 -13.76
CA GLY A 15 -1.44 3.62 -12.90
C GLY A 15 -2.61 4.20 -13.67
N SER A 16 -3.68 4.48 -12.94
CA SER A 16 -4.86 5.14 -13.48
C SER A 16 -4.57 6.61 -13.83
N PHE A 17 -5.43 7.14 -14.69
CA PHE A 17 -5.42 8.55 -15.06
C PHE A 17 -5.62 9.43 -13.82
N SER A 18 -4.60 10.23 -13.49
CA SER A 18 -4.63 11.22 -12.41
C SER A 18 -3.70 12.37 -12.77
N PRO A 19 -4.21 13.52 -13.25
CA PRO A 19 -3.37 14.65 -13.61
C PRO A 19 -2.74 15.29 -12.37
N PHE A 20 -1.57 15.90 -12.57
CA PHE A 20 -0.79 16.64 -11.57
C PHE A 20 -0.16 15.80 -10.43
N TYR A 21 -0.93 14.93 -9.77
CA TYR A 21 -0.49 14.16 -8.61
C TYR A 21 -1.01 12.72 -8.67
N GLN A 22 -0.17 11.78 -8.21
CA GLN A 22 -0.56 10.41 -7.89
C GLN A 22 0.40 9.84 -6.84
N ASP A 23 -0.15 9.26 -5.78
CA ASP A 23 0.67 8.60 -4.75
C ASP A 23 1.41 7.37 -5.30
N ILE A 24 2.62 7.11 -4.80
CA ILE A 24 3.48 5.99 -5.24
C ILE A 24 3.46 4.89 -4.18
N ALA A 25 2.53 3.96 -4.32
CA ALA A 25 2.26 2.93 -3.31
C ALA A 25 3.16 1.69 -3.36
N PHE A 26 3.99 1.54 -4.40
CA PHE A 26 4.84 0.36 -4.60
C PHE A 26 6.28 0.61 -4.19
N LEU A 27 6.94 -0.45 -3.74
CA LEU A 27 8.37 -0.48 -3.45
C LEU A 27 9.05 -1.54 -4.32
N ILE A 28 10.31 -1.32 -4.68
CA ILE A 28 11.17 -2.26 -5.38
C ILE A 28 12.42 -2.54 -4.55
N ASN A 29 12.86 -3.80 -4.53
CA ASN A 29 14.14 -4.17 -3.93
C ASN A 29 15.27 -3.71 -4.84
N TRP A 30 15.97 -2.64 -4.45
CA TRP A 30 17.12 -2.10 -5.19
C TRP A 30 18.43 -2.19 -4.39
N LYS A 31 18.44 -3.00 -3.32
CA LYS A 31 19.63 -3.23 -2.49
C LYS A 31 20.81 -3.67 -3.34
N ASN A 32 21.99 -3.08 -3.07
CA ASN A 32 23.21 -3.40 -3.78
C ASN A 32 23.08 -3.31 -5.32
N ASP A 33 22.35 -2.31 -5.83
CA ASP A 33 22.09 -2.13 -7.27
C ASP A 33 21.26 -3.28 -7.88
N ALA A 34 20.21 -3.69 -7.16
CA ALA A 34 19.24 -4.70 -7.56
C ALA A 34 19.84 -6.10 -7.84
N VAL A 35 20.92 -6.48 -7.14
CA VAL A 35 21.63 -7.76 -7.38
C VAL A 35 20.73 -8.99 -7.17
N GLU A 36 19.87 -8.98 -6.15
CA GLU A 36 18.90 -10.07 -5.91
C GLU A 36 17.88 -10.18 -7.06
N LEU A 37 17.39 -9.04 -7.55
CA LEU A 37 16.43 -8.95 -8.66
C LEU A 37 17.08 -9.35 -9.99
N GLU A 38 18.32 -8.91 -10.25
CA GLU A 38 19.11 -9.32 -11.41
C GLU A 38 19.30 -10.84 -11.45
N ALA A 39 19.67 -11.45 -10.33
CA ALA A 39 19.80 -12.90 -10.23
C ALA A 39 18.48 -13.61 -10.57
N SER A 40 17.33 -13.06 -10.13
CA SER A 40 16.00 -13.58 -10.46
C SER A 40 15.70 -13.46 -11.96
N LEU A 41 16.02 -12.31 -12.56
CA LEU A 41 15.84 -12.04 -13.98
C LEU A 41 16.70 -12.95 -14.85
N LEU A 42 17.98 -13.16 -14.52
CA LEU A 42 18.88 -14.03 -15.27
C LEU A 42 18.42 -15.49 -15.23
N LYS A 43 17.91 -15.95 -14.08
CA LYS A 43 17.30 -17.28 -13.96
C LYS A 43 16.02 -17.40 -14.80
N LYS A 44 15.14 -16.40 -14.73
CA LYS A 44 13.85 -16.38 -15.45
C LYS A 44 14.03 -16.23 -16.96
N PHE A 45 15.03 -15.49 -17.39
CA PHE A 45 15.31 -15.14 -18.78
C PHE A 45 16.77 -15.46 -19.16
N PRO A 46 17.12 -16.75 -19.35
CA PRO A 46 18.50 -17.16 -19.62
C PRO A 46 19.14 -16.58 -20.88
N TYR A 47 18.34 -16.01 -21.79
CA TYR A 47 18.84 -15.35 -23.00
C TYR A 47 19.58 -14.03 -22.71
N LEU A 48 19.42 -13.46 -21.51
CA LEU A 48 20.12 -12.24 -21.09
C LEU A 48 21.63 -12.47 -20.84
N GLY A 49 22.05 -13.73 -20.65
CA GLY A 49 23.45 -14.07 -20.40
C GLY A 49 23.88 -13.68 -18.99
N ASP A 50 24.91 -12.83 -18.89
CA ASP A 50 25.59 -12.55 -17.62
C ASP A 50 25.15 -11.24 -16.94
N ASN A 51 24.25 -10.46 -17.57
CA ASN A 51 23.72 -9.22 -16.99
C ASN A 51 22.26 -8.98 -17.41
N ALA A 52 21.49 -8.36 -16.52
CA ALA A 52 20.10 -7.97 -16.77
C ALA A 52 19.94 -6.46 -17.02
N ASN A 53 21.03 -5.75 -17.38
CA ASN A 53 21.04 -4.29 -17.56
C ASN A 53 19.95 -3.81 -18.52
N TRP A 54 19.75 -4.52 -19.64
CA TRP A 54 18.71 -4.21 -20.62
C TRP A 54 17.29 -4.21 -20.03
N VAL A 55 17.03 -5.03 -19.02
CA VAL A 55 15.70 -5.14 -18.37
C VAL A 55 15.59 -4.20 -17.18
N LEU A 56 16.69 -4.03 -16.44
CA LEU A 56 16.75 -3.17 -15.27
C LEU A 56 16.89 -1.69 -15.61
N HIS A 57 17.33 -1.37 -16.83
CA HIS A 57 17.55 -0.01 -17.32
C HIS A 57 18.36 0.85 -16.34
N ARG A 58 19.46 0.30 -15.80
CA ARG A 58 20.30 0.96 -14.77
C ARG A 58 20.90 2.29 -15.25
N GLU A 59 21.00 2.47 -16.55
CA GLU A 59 21.42 3.70 -17.22
C GLU A 59 20.38 4.83 -17.14
N SER A 60 19.15 4.53 -16.73
CA SER A 60 18.06 5.49 -16.59
C SER A 60 18.35 6.51 -15.49
N SER A 61 17.64 7.64 -15.55
CA SER A 61 17.70 8.70 -14.54
C SER A 61 16.93 8.35 -13.25
N TYR A 62 17.10 7.13 -12.73
CA TYR A 62 16.51 6.73 -11.45
C TYR A 62 16.92 7.66 -10.32
N PHE A 63 16.04 7.75 -9.32
CA PHE A 63 16.21 8.57 -8.11
C PHE A 63 16.20 10.08 -8.33
N LYS A 64 16.11 10.57 -9.57
CA LYS A 64 15.93 12.00 -9.86
C LYS A 64 14.45 12.37 -9.82
N ALA A 65 14.17 13.59 -9.35
CA ALA A 65 12.87 14.20 -9.51
C ALA A 65 12.55 14.42 -11.00
N GLY A 66 11.27 14.39 -11.35
CA GLY A 66 10.83 14.59 -12.72
C GLY A 66 9.31 14.57 -12.85
N LEU A 67 8.83 14.39 -14.06
CA LEU A 67 7.41 14.17 -14.36
C LEU A 67 7.22 12.74 -14.81
N LYS A 68 6.21 12.03 -14.32
CA LYS A 68 5.88 10.67 -14.76
C LYS A 68 4.50 10.60 -15.40
N TRP A 69 4.26 9.64 -16.27
CA TRP A 69 2.92 9.35 -16.81
C TRP A 69 2.75 7.86 -17.11
N PRO A 70 1.52 7.33 -17.00
CA PRO A 70 1.24 5.96 -17.40
C PRO A 70 1.42 5.78 -18.91
N LEU A 71 1.87 4.59 -19.32
CA LEU A 71 2.01 4.26 -20.74
C LEU A 71 0.71 4.46 -21.52
N ARG A 72 -0.46 4.16 -20.92
CA ARG A 72 -1.77 4.27 -21.56
C ARG A 72 -2.74 4.97 -20.63
N ALA A 73 -3.45 5.97 -21.15
CA ALA A 73 -4.52 6.67 -20.45
C ALA A 73 -5.46 7.36 -21.45
N SER A 74 -6.64 7.80 -21.01
CA SER A 74 -7.61 8.52 -21.84
C SER A 74 -7.10 9.87 -22.34
N ALA A 75 -6.26 10.55 -21.55
CA ALA A 75 -5.56 11.77 -21.92
C ALA A 75 -4.16 11.80 -21.29
N PHE A 76 -3.27 12.62 -21.86
CA PHE A 76 -1.94 12.82 -21.34
C PHE A 76 -2.03 13.59 -20.02
N ALA A 77 -1.73 12.90 -18.93
CA ALA A 77 -1.84 13.43 -17.58
C ALA A 77 -0.56 13.14 -16.80
N PRO A 78 0.52 13.91 -17.03
CA PRO A 78 1.72 13.75 -16.24
C PRO A 78 1.49 14.16 -14.78
N GLN A 79 2.19 13.46 -13.89
CA GLN A 79 2.23 13.68 -12.46
C GLN A 79 3.63 14.10 -12.02
N ALA A 80 3.73 14.87 -10.94
CA ALA A 80 5.00 15.07 -10.27
C ALA A 80 5.57 13.71 -9.79
N MET A 81 6.84 13.47 -10.09
CA MET A 81 7.60 12.31 -9.60
C MET A 81 8.66 12.81 -8.61
N PRO A 82 8.48 12.50 -7.31
CA PRO A 82 9.48 12.71 -6.27
C PRO A 82 10.87 12.19 -6.61
N GLN A 83 11.92 12.83 -6.07
CA GLN A 83 13.24 12.22 -6.05
C GLN A 83 13.26 10.92 -5.21
N GLY A 84 14.26 10.07 -5.43
CA GLY A 84 14.38 8.77 -4.76
C GLY A 84 13.52 7.64 -5.33
N VAL A 85 12.88 7.86 -6.49
CA VAL A 85 11.98 6.90 -7.14
C VAL A 85 12.67 6.13 -8.29
N VAL A 86 12.42 4.82 -8.37
CA VAL A 86 12.68 3.98 -9.55
C VAL A 86 11.37 3.85 -10.34
N PHE A 87 11.40 3.82 -11.67
CA PHE A 87 10.19 3.77 -12.49
C PHE A 87 10.21 2.61 -13.49
N SER A 88 9.02 2.13 -13.84
CA SER A 88 8.82 0.99 -14.74
C SER A 88 8.75 1.41 -16.22
N GLY A 89 8.94 0.48 -17.15
CA GLY A 89 8.62 0.71 -18.57
C GLY A 89 7.13 0.96 -18.88
N ARG A 90 6.24 0.91 -17.87
CA ARG A 90 4.82 1.31 -17.96
C ARG A 90 4.52 2.66 -17.29
N SER A 91 5.55 3.32 -16.76
CA SER A 91 5.51 4.65 -16.14
C SER A 91 6.69 5.43 -16.69
N TYR A 92 6.50 6.06 -17.83
CA TYR A 92 7.58 6.85 -18.43
C TYR A 92 7.81 8.12 -17.64
N ALA A 93 8.99 8.70 -17.81
CA ALA A 93 9.39 9.89 -17.10
C ALA A 93 10.10 10.90 -18.01
N ALA A 94 9.88 12.18 -17.71
CA ALA A 94 10.62 13.31 -18.25
C ALA A 94 11.38 14.00 -17.11
N PHE A 95 12.58 14.48 -17.42
CA PHE A 95 13.47 15.12 -16.47
C PHE A 95 13.85 16.49 -16.99
N GLY A 96 14.02 17.44 -16.08
CA GLY A 96 14.42 18.82 -16.36
C GLY A 96 15.12 19.41 -15.15
N GLU A 97 15.44 20.70 -15.22
CA GLU A 97 15.90 21.44 -14.03
C GLU A 97 14.75 21.58 -13.03
N ASP A 98 15.04 21.58 -11.73
CA ASP A 98 14.02 21.64 -10.67
C ASP A 98 13.13 22.88 -10.82
N THR A 99 13.69 24.01 -11.28
CA THR A 99 12.95 25.24 -11.55
C THR A 99 11.97 25.12 -12.71
N ASP A 100 12.09 24.08 -13.54
CA ASP A 100 11.28 23.86 -14.72
C ASP A 100 10.13 22.88 -14.53
N LEU A 101 10.29 21.92 -13.62
CA LEU A 101 9.31 20.85 -13.44
C LEU A 101 7.88 21.36 -13.14
N PRO A 102 7.65 22.40 -12.31
CA PRO A 102 6.29 22.84 -12.01
C PRO A 102 5.52 23.43 -13.21
N TRP A 103 6.15 24.29 -14.01
CA TRP A 103 5.46 24.89 -15.15
C TRP A 103 5.33 23.89 -16.31
N LEU A 104 6.28 22.96 -16.44
CA LEU A 104 6.15 21.81 -17.34
C LEU A 104 4.98 20.93 -16.91
N LEU A 105 4.82 20.66 -15.61
CA LEU A 105 3.69 19.89 -15.10
C LEU A 105 2.35 20.53 -15.51
N ALA A 106 2.23 21.86 -15.44
CA ALA A 106 1.04 22.58 -15.90
C ALA A 106 0.85 22.46 -17.43
N LEU A 107 1.83 22.90 -18.23
CA LEU A 107 1.72 22.92 -19.70
C LEU A 107 1.42 21.54 -20.27
N LEU A 108 2.10 20.50 -19.78
CA LEU A 108 1.95 19.15 -20.28
C LEU A 108 0.61 18.50 -19.89
N ASN A 109 -0.10 19.03 -18.90
CA ASN A 109 -1.47 18.62 -18.59
C ASN A 109 -2.53 19.41 -19.41
N SER A 110 -2.13 20.33 -20.29
CA SER A 110 -3.10 21.10 -21.10
C SER A 110 -3.74 20.27 -22.22
N THR A 111 -4.99 20.59 -22.53
CA THR A 111 -5.75 20.05 -23.67
C THR A 111 -5.02 20.30 -24.99
N ALA A 112 -4.37 21.46 -25.14
CA ALA A 112 -3.60 21.79 -26.34
C ALA A 112 -2.40 20.83 -26.53
N PHE A 113 -1.64 20.55 -25.47
CA PHE A 113 -0.53 19.61 -25.52
C PHE A 113 -1.01 18.18 -25.78
N ASP A 114 -2.05 17.72 -25.06
CA ASP A 114 -2.65 16.40 -25.25
C ASP A 114 -3.10 16.19 -26.70
N TYR A 115 -3.79 17.18 -27.29
CA TYR A 115 -4.25 17.13 -28.67
C TYR A 115 -3.09 16.97 -29.67
N LEU A 116 -2.06 17.83 -29.58
CA LEU A 116 -0.89 17.77 -30.44
C LEU A 116 -0.16 16.43 -30.30
N PHE A 117 -0.05 15.93 -29.07
CA PHE A 117 0.59 14.64 -28.82
C PHE A 117 -0.22 13.49 -29.44
N LYS A 118 -1.55 13.48 -29.27
CA LYS A 118 -2.45 12.47 -29.85
C LYS A 118 -2.46 12.47 -31.37
N ILE A 119 -2.34 13.64 -32.02
CA ILE A 119 -2.15 13.72 -33.47
C ILE A 119 -0.91 12.92 -33.90
N LEU A 120 0.22 13.14 -33.23
CA LEU A 120 1.48 12.46 -33.59
C LEU A 120 1.44 10.96 -33.27
N LEU A 121 0.64 10.56 -32.28
CA LEU A 121 0.38 9.16 -31.96
C LEU A 121 -0.57 8.50 -32.96
N GLY A 122 -1.34 9.29 -33.72
CA GLY A 122 -2.36 8.80 -34.66
C GLY A 122 -3.54 8.12 -33.97
N ARG A 123 -3.76 8.41 -32.68
CA ARG A 123 -4.82 7.80 -31.85
C ARG A 123 -5.22 8.75 -30.72
N PHE A 124 -6.53 9.02 -30.62
CA PHE A 124 -7.08 9.91 -29.58
C PHE A 124 -7.67 9.15 -28.38
N GLY A 125 -8.31 8.00 -28.61
CA GLY A 125 -8.85 7.14 -27.54
C GLY A 125 -7.81 6.19 -26.96
N PHE A 126 -7.52 6.32 -25.66
CA PHE A 126 -6.58 5.48 -24.89
C PHE A 126 -5.26 5.15 -25.62
N PRO A 127 -4.51 6.15 -26.15
CA PRO A 127 -3.26 5.89 -26.85
C PRO A 127 -2.14 5.45 -25.91
N GLU A 128 -1.06 4.93 -26.51
CA GLU A 128 0.20 4.73 -25.80
C GLU A 128 1.04 6.00 -25.86
N PHE A 129 1.27 6.66 -24.73
CA PHE A 129 2.02 7.92 -24.64
C PHE A 129 3.53 7.66 -24.66
N LEU A 130 4.07 7.44 -25.86
CA LEU A 130 5.46 7.01 -26.08
C LEU A 130 6.50 8.14 -25.94
N VAL A 131 7.64 7.83 -25.29
CA VAL A 131 8.77 8.76 -25.11
C VAL A 131 9.35 9.26 -26.43
N GLY A 132 9.47 8.39 -27.44
CA GLY A 132 10.01 8.80 -28.75
C GLY A 132 9.11 9.83 -29.46
N THR A 133 7.80 9.75 -29.24
CA THR A 133 6.83 10.65 -29.89
C THR A 133 6.68 11.96 -29.12
N VAL A 134 6.72 11.96 -27.79
CA VAL A 134 6.64 13.22 -27.01
C VAL A 134 7.79 14.16 -27.35
N GLN A 135 8.96 13.63 -27.69
CA GLN A 135 10.13 14.40 -28.13
C GLN A 135 9.93 15.13 -29.47
N LEU A 136 8.91 14.74 -30.25
CA LEU A 136 8.55 15.37 -31.52
C LEU A 136 7.42 16.39 -31.38
N VAL A 137 6.75 16.42 -30.22
CA VAL A 137 5.65 17.37 -29.97
C VAL A 137 6.22 18.79 -30.00
N PRO A 138 5.63 19.71 -30.79
CA PRO A 138 6.04 21.10 -30.79
C PRO A 138 5.99 21.69 -29.38
N PHE A 139 7.08 22.34 -28.98
CA PHE A 139 7.13 23.10 -27.73
C PHE A 139 6.86 24.57 -28.04
N PRO A 140 5.98 25.25 -27.28
CA PRO A 140 5.66 26.64 -27.56
C PRO A 140 6.84 27.53 -27.16
N THR A 141 6.90 28.73 -27.75
CA THR A 141 7.86 29.74 -27.28
C THR A 141 7.36 30.29 -25.94
N ILE A 142 8.12 30.06 -24.87
CA ILE A 142 7.73 30.45 -23.52
C ILE A 142 8.48 31.71 -23.05
N THR A 143 7.74 32.70 -22.57
CA THR A 143 8.30 33.89 -21.92
C THR A 143 8.42 33.66 -20.41
N ALA A 144 9.17 34.53 -19.72
CA ALA A 144 9.28 34.45 -18.26
C ALA A 144 7.92 34.61 -17.54
N ASP A 145 7.02 35.45 -18.08
CA ASP A 145 5.67 35.69 -17.53
C ASP A 145 4.79 34.44 -17.62
N TYR A 146 4.76 33.78 -18.79
CA TYR A 146 4.04 32.51 -18.94
C TYR A 146 4.60 31.42 -18.03
N LYS A 147 5.92 31.35 -17.92
CA LYS A 147 6.61 30.40 -17.04
C LYS A 147 6.20 30.59 -15.58
N GLU A 148 6.14 31.83 -15.10
CA GLU A 148 5.74 32.14 -13.73
C GLU A 148 4.28 31.78 -13.45
N LYS A 149 3.36 32.12 -14.36
CA LYS A 149 1.93 31.76 -14.25
C LYS A 149 1.70 30.25 -14.23
N LEU A 150 2.27 29.54 -15.20
CA LEU A 150 2.16 28.08 -15.29
C LEU A 150 2.81 27.38 -14.11
N ASN A 151 3.92 27.91 -13.58
CA ASN A 151 4.54 27.40 -12.36
C ASN A 151 3.55 27.46 -11.18
N ALA A 152 2.96 28.64 -10.93
CA ALA A 152 1.98 28.81 -9.87
C ALA A 152 0.78 27.86 -10.02
N LEU A 153 0.20 27.78 -11.23
CA LEU A 153 -0.93 26.90 -11.52
C LEU A 153 -0.58 25.41 -11.35
N GLY A 154 0.61 24.99 -11.79
CA GLY A 154 1.08 23.62 -11.65
C GLY A 154 1.26 23.18 -10.19
N LEU A 155 1.85 24.05 -9.36
CA LEU A 155 1.99 23.81 -7.92
C LEU A 155 0.63 23.80 -7.21
N GLN A 156 -0.27 24.72 -7.55
CA GLN A 156 -1.63 24.77 -7.00
C GLN A 156 -2.44 23.52 -7.35
N ALA A 157 -2.41 23.10 -8.63
CA ALA A 157 -3.10 21.90 -9.08
C ALA A 157 -2.57 20.64 -8.38
N TRP A 158 -1.25 20.53 -8.22
CA TRP A 158 -0.64 19.44 -7.46
C TRP A 158 -1.10 19.44 -5.99
N SER A 159 -1.06 20.60 -5.32
CA SER A 159 -1.47 20.75 -3.92
C SER A 159 -2.94 20.35 -3.72
N LEU A 160 -3.83 20.82 -4.60
CA LEU A 160 -5.25 20.48 -4.58
C LEU A 160 -5.49 18.99 -4.78
N LYS A 161 -4.83 18.38 -5.77
CA LYS A 161 -5.01 16.95 -6.02
C LYS A 161 -4.44 16.09 -4.88
N ARG A 162 -3.29 16.46 -4.33
CA ARG A 162 -2.74 15.85 -3.11
C ARG A 162 -3.65 16.02 -1.89
N ARG A 163 -4.36 17.15 -1.79
CA ARG A 163 -5.31 17.42 -0.69
C ARG A 163 -6.39 16.34 -0.61
N LEU A 164 -6.89 15.84 -1.73
CA LEU A 164 -7.89 14.77 -1.77
C LEU A 164 -7.38 13.48 -1.10
N ASP A 165 -6.09 13.17 -1.21
CA ASP A 165 -5.47 12.01 -0.58
C ASP A 165 -5.23 12.16 0.93
N THR A 166 -5.42 13.36 1.50
CA THR A 166 -5.18 13.59 2.93
C THR A 166 -6.15 12.87 3.87
N ILE A 167 -7.23 12.28 3.31
CA ILE A 167 -8.18 11.42 4.02
C ILE A 167 -7.94 9.92 3.79
N GLU A 168 -7.01 9.56 2.91
CA GLU A 168 -6.72 8.17 2.58
C GLU A 168 -5.63 7.58 3.47
N GLU A 169 -6.02 6.72 4.41
CA GLU A 169 -5.15 6.22 5.49
C GLU A 169 -3.93 5.39 5.03
N CYS A 170 -3.92 4.98 3.76
CA CYS A 170 -2.84 4.25 3.10
C CYS A 170 -1.94 5.14 2.22
N SER A 171 -2.28 6.43 2.06
CA SER A 171 -1.50 7.39 1.26
C SER A 171 -0.40 8.04 2.10
N HIS A 172 0.71 8.40 1.45
CA HIS A 172 1.76 9.21 2.07
C HIS A 172 1.25 10.61 2.47
N ALA A 173 0.16 11.09 1.88
CA ALA A 173 -0.44 12.38 2.20
C ALA A 173 -1.39 12.35 3.41
N PHE A 174 -1.73 11.18 3.95
CA PHE A 174 -2.74 11.06 5.01
C PHE A 174 -2.50 11.99 6.20
N VAL A 175 -3.55 12.67 6.65
CA VAL A 175 -3.52 13.57 7.81
C VAL A 175 -4.56 13.14 8.85
N LEU A 176 -5.83 13.09 8.46
CA LEU A 176 -6.97 12.76 9.33
C LEU A 176 -8.08 12.10 8.50
N PRO A 177 -8.93 11.25 9.08
CA PRO A 177 -10.10 10.72 8.37
C PRO A 177 -11.05 11.85 7.96
N ALA A 178 -11.85 11.64 6.91
CA ALA A 178 -12.77 12.65 6.36
C ALA A 178 -13.61 13.36 7.44
N ALA A 179 -14.12 12.60 8.43
CA ALA A 179 -14.90 13.12 9.56
C ALA A 179 -14.20 14.20 10.39
N LEU A 180 -12.87 14.20 10.43
CA LEU A 180 -12.04 15.09 11.25
C LEU A 180 -11.21 16.06 10.40
N ARG A 181 -11.17 15.88 9.07
CA ARG A 181 -10.27 16.62 8.19
C ARG A 181 -10.50 18.14 8.19
N LEU A 182 -11.76 18.56 8.35
CA LEU A 182 -12.16 19.97 8.46
C LEU A 182 -11.54 20.71 9.66
N ARG A 183 -11.10 19.98 10.69
CA ARG A 183 -10.44 20.58 11.86
C ARG A 183 -9.07 21.18 11.55
N LEU A 184 -8.47 20.79 10.42
CA LEU A 184 -7.17 21.26 9.96
C LEU A 184 -7.26 22.21 8.76
N GLY A 185 -8.45 22.78 8.52
CA GLY A 185 -8.70 23.71 7.42
C GLY A 185 -9.79 23.21 6.47
N ASN A 186 -10.20 24.09 5.54
CA ASN A 186 -11.28 23.79 4.61
C ASN A 186 -10.96 22.54 3.78
N PHE A 187 -11.95 21.66 3.66
CA PHE A 187 -11.85 20.43 2.91
C PHE A 187 -13.24 20.03 2.43
N ASP A 188 -13.56 20.43 1.21
CA ASP A 188 -14.70 19.92 0.46
C ASP A 188 -14.16 19.34 -0.86
N PRO A 189 -14.23 18.01 -1.06
CA PRO A 189 -13.82 17.40 -2.31
C PRO A 189 -14.47 18.00 -3.56
N SER A 190 -15.73 18.44 -3.47
CA SER A 190 -16.42 19.06 -4.59
C SER A 190 -15.89 20.46 -4.91
N GLU A 191 -15.57 21.26 -3.89
CA GLU A 191 -14.90 22.56 -4.09
C GLU A 191 -13.50 22.37 -4.68
N VAL A 192 -12.74 21.38 -4.18
CA VAL A 192 -11.40 21.06 -4.70
C VAL A 192 -11.45 20.66 -6.17
N GLU A 193 -12.39 19.80 -6.57
CA GLU A 193 -12.53 19.41 -7.99
C GLU A 193 -13.02 20.57 -8.88
N SER A 194 -13.84 21.47 -8.34
CA SER A 194 -14.23 22.70 -9.05
C SER A 194 -13.04 23.65 -9.24
N GLU A 195 -12.20 23.82 -8.22
CA GLU A 195 -11.00 24.65 -8.29
C GLU A 195 -9.96 24.06 -9.25
N LEU A 196 -9.77 22.73 -9.22
CA LEU A 196 -8.94 22.01 -10.19
C LEU A 196 -9.42 22.21 -11.63
N SER A 197 -10.74 22.18 -11.85
CA SER A 197 -11.34 22.43 -13.17
C SER A 197 -11.09 23.87 -13.65
N SER A 198 -11.17 24.86 -12.74
CA SER A 198 -10.84 26.26 -13.05
C SER A 198 -9.36 26.42 -13.43
N ILE A 199 -8.45 25.85 -12.62
CA ILE A 199 -7.01 25.89 -12.89
C ILE A 199 -6.69 25.21 -14.22
N HIS A 200 -7.32 24.08 -14.53
CA HIS A 200 -7.14 23.43 -15.82
C HIS A 200 -7.62 24.31 -16.99
N SER A 201 -8.75 25.00 -16.85
CA SER A 201 -9.22 25.98 -17.84
C SER A 201 -8.25 27.14 -18.04
N GLU A 202 -7.65 27.66 -16.96
CA GLU A 202 -6.65 28.73 -17.03
C GLU A 202 -5.35 28.25 -17.71
N ILE A 203 -4.90 27.03 -17.38
CA ILE A 203 -3.77 26.38 -18.06
C ILE A 203 -4.07 26.23 -19.56
N ASP A 204 -5.28 25.81 -19.91
CA ASP A 204 -5.70 25.68 -21.30
C ASP A 204 -5.71 27.01 -22.05
N ASP A 205 -6.27 28.06 -21.46
CA ASP A 205 -6.29 29.40 -22.07
C ASP A 205 -4.86 29.88 -22.39
N LEU A 206 -3.93 29.74 -21.43
CA LEU A 206 -2.52 30.07 -21.63
C LEU A 206 -1.86 29.18 -22.70
N ALA A 207 -2.13 27.88 -22.69
CA ALA A 207 -1.55 26.94 -23.63
C ALA A 207 -2.03 27.19 -25.07
N PHE A 208 -3.33 27.38 -25.29
CA PHE A 208 -3.89 27.69 -26.60
C PHE A 208 -3.31 28.99 -27.16
N GLU A 209 -3.18 30.04 -26.33
CA GLU A 209 -2.55 31.30 -26.72
C GLU A 209 -1.08 31.10 -27.12
N MET A 210 -0.29 30.41 -26.29
CA MET A 210 1.13 30.17 -26.55
C MET A 210 1.39 29.32 -27.80
N TYR A 211 0.49 28.39 -28.12
CA TYR A 211 0.55 27.59 -29.33
C TYR A 211 0.00 28.32 -30.57
N GLY A 212 -0.68 29.45 -30.38
CA GLY A 212 -1.25 30.25 -31.47
C GLY A 212 -2.49 29.64 -32.11
N PHE A 213 -3.25 28.83 -31.36
CA PHE A 213 -4.54 28.31 -31.82
C PHE A 213 -5.60 29.42 -31.83
N SER A 214 -6.46 29.41 -32.85
CA SER A 214 -7.63 30.29 -32.89
C SER A 214 -8.77 29.76 -32.01
N ASP A 215 -9.77 30.61 -31.73
CA ASP A 215 -10.97 30.19 -31.01
C ASP A 215 -11.72 29.06 -31.74
N ASP A 216 -11.73 29.10 -33.08
CA ASP A 216 -12.33 28.04 -33.91
C ASP A 216 -11.58 26.72 -33.77
N ASP A 217 -10.24 26.76 -33.72
CA ASP A 217 -9.40 25.58 -33.47
C ASP A 217 -9.69 24.99 -32.09
N ARG A 218 -9.78 25.85 -31.06
CA ARG A 218 -10.08 25.41 -29.69
C ARG A 218 -11.40 24.66 -29.61
N VAL A 219 -12.47 25.19 -30.23
CA VAL A 219 -13.78 24.54 -30.26
C VAL A 219 -13.70 23.18 -30.97
N ALA A 220 -13.01 23.11 -32.11
CA ALA A 220 -12.84 21.87 -32.85
C ALA A 220 -12.07 20.81 -32.04
N ILE A 221 -10.98 21.21 -31.37
CA ILE A 221 -10.14 20.33 -30.55
C ILE A 221 -10.94 19.71 -29.39
N ILE A 222 -11.67 20.54 -28.65
CA ILE A 222 -12.49 20.08 -27.52
C ILE A 222 -13.56 19.09 -27.99
N GLN A 223 -14.19 19.34 -29.14
CA GLN A 223 -15.17 18.42 -29.72
C GLN A 223 -14.53 17.09 -30.14
N THR A 224 -13.37 17.12 -30.81
CA THR A 224 -12.66 15.89 -31.22
C THR A 224 -12.29 15.04 -30.00
N LEU A 225 -11.71 15.65 -28.96
CA LEU A 225 -11.34 14.94 -27.74
C LEU A 225 -12.55 14.43 -26.95
N GLY A 226 -13.65 15.17 -26.93
CA GLY A 226 -14.89 14.76 -26.25
C GLY A 226 -15.62 13.60 -26.95
N VAL A 227 -15.51 13.47 -28.27
CA VAL A 227 -16.15 12.39 -29.06
C VAL A 227 -15.28 11.14 -29.12
N GLU A 228 -13.97 11.29 -29.32
CA GLU A 228 -13.03 10.16 -29.47
C GLU A 228 -12.40 9.71 -28.14
N GLY A 229 -12.58 10.47 -27.05
CA GLY A 229 -12.13 10.14 -25.70
C GLY A 229 -13.11 9.29 -24.87
N GLY A 230 -14.12 8.68 -25.50
CA GLY A 230 -15.14 7.85 -24.85
C GLY A 230 -14.60 6.60 -24.13
N ASP A 231 -15.49 5.92 -23.40
CA ASP A 231 -15.19 4.80 -22.49
C ASP A 231 -14.29 3.72 -23.11
N PRO A 232 -13.34 3.16 -22.35
CA PRO A 232 -12.44 2.13 -22.85
C PRO A 232 -13.24 0.91 -23.30
N SER A 233 -12.90 0.37 -24.48
CA SER A 233 -13.38 -0.96 -24.86
C SER A 233 -12.85 -2.04 -23.90
N GLU A 234 -13.49 -3.21 -23.84
CA GLU A 234 -13.05 -4.34 -23.00
C GLU A 234 -11.58 -4.75 -23.28
N ASP A 235 -11.08 -4.51 -24.50
CA ASP A 235 -9.68 -4.75 -24.91
C ASP A 235 -8.71 -3.62 -24.49
N GLU A 236 -9.22 -2.43 -24.18
CA GLU A 236 -8.45 -1.24 -23.75
C GLU A 236 -8.35 -1.10 -22.23
N ALA A 237 -9.23 -1.79 -21.49
CA ALA A 237 -9.15 -1.92 -20.05
C ALA A 237 -7.92 -2.75 -19.65
N VAL A 238 -6.79 -2.08 -19.47
CA VAL A 238 -5.59 -2.72 -18.90
C VAL A 238 -5.90 -3.20 -17.48
N ASP A 239 -5.44 -4.40 -17.11
CA ASP A 239 -5.48 -4.96 -15.73
C ASP A 239 -4.81 -4.05 -14.67
N ASP A 240 -4.11 -2.99 -15.11
CA ASP A 240 -3.47 -1.97 -14.28
C ASP A 240 -4.32 -0.70 -14.08
N ASN A 241 -5.54 -0.62 -14.64
CA ASN A 241 -6.46 0.48 -14.33
C ASN A 241 -7.01 0.26 -12.90
N GLU A 242 -6.27 0.78 -11.90
CA GLU A 242 -6.79 0.96 -10.54
C GLU A 242 -7.93 1.98 -10.61
N GLU A 243 -9.11 1.50 -10.97
CA GLU A 243 -10.38 2.22 -10.86
C GLU A 243 -10.44 2.86 -9.48
N VAL A 244 -10.79 4.15 -9.44
CA VAL A 244 -10.84 4.95 -8.21
C VAL A 244 -11.66 4.19 -7.16
N ALA A 245 -11.04 3.87 -6.02
CA ALA A 245 -11.73 3.18 -4.95
C ALA A 245 -12.97 4.01 -4.56
N SER A 246 -14.10 3.34 -4.36
CA SER A 246 -15.32 4.01 -3.92
C SER A 246 -15.03 4.81 -2.64
N PRO A 247 -15.55 6.04 -2.51
CA PRO A 247 -15.33 6.86 -1.33
C PRO A 247 -15.64 6.06 -0.06
N VAL A 248 -14.72 6.08 0.88
CA VAL A 248 -14.89 5.37 2.15
C VAL A 248 -16.00 6.04 2.94
N ASP A 249 -16.95 5.26 3.47
CA ASP A 249 -17.95 5.77 4.39
C ASP A 249 -17.26 6.51 5.55
N THR A 250 -17.74 7.73 5.82
CA THR A 250 -17.08 8.65 6.75
C THR A 250 -16.99 8.09 8.17
N ASN A 251 -18.01 7.34 8.62
CA ASN A 251 -18.03 6.71 9.94
C ASN A 251 -17.10 5.49 9.99
N LEU A 252 -17.11 4.65 8.94
CA LEU A 252 -16.20 3.50 8.86
C LEU A 252 -14.73 3.94 8.82
N GLY A 253 -14.42 5.00 8.05
CA GLY A 253 -13.09 5.59 8.01
C GLY A 253 -12.65 6.16 9.35
N LEU A 254 -13.56 6.78 10.10
CA LEU A 254 -13.29 7.26 11.46
C LEU A 254 -13.00 6.13 12.45
N LEU A 255 -13.78 5.04 12.42
CA LEU A 255 -13.56 3.88 13.28
C LEU A 255 -12.23 3.18 12.96
N SER A 256 -11.91 3.00 11.68
CA SER A 256 -10.61 2.49 11.21
C SER A 256 -9.45 3.33 11.73
N TRP A 257 -9.57 4.65 11.63
CA TRP A 257 -8.58 5.58 12.16
C TRP A 257 -8.45 5.46 13.68
N ALA A 258 -9.55 5.36 14.43
CA ALA A 258 -9.52 5.23 15.89
C ALA A 258 -8.85 3.91 16.34
N ILE A 259 -9.06 2.81 15.62
CA ILE A 259 -8.31 1.56 15.81
C ILE A 259 -6.82 1.79 15.55
N GLY A 260 -6.47 2.52 14.48
CA GLY A 260 -5.10 2.91 14.21
C GLY A 260 -4.48 3.76 15.33
N VAL A 261 -5.23 4.65 15.97
CA VAL A 261 -4.77 5.38 17.16
C VAL A 261 -4.54 4.42 18.34
N ALA A 262 -5.47 3.49 18.59
CA ALA A 262 -5.35 2.49 19.65
C ALA A 262 -4.12 1.60 19.47
N PHE A 263 -3.76 1.28 18.21
CA PHE A 263 -2.54 0.55 17.85
C PHE A 263 -1.26 1.43 17.76
N GLY A 264 -1.34 2.72 18.10
CA GLY A 264 -0.19 3.64 18.05
C GLY A 264 0.27 4.01 16.63
N ARG A 265 -0.56 3.78 15.61
CA ARG A 265 -0.26 4.12 14.22
C ARG A 265 -0.54 5.59 13.90
N PHE A 266 -1.67 6.11 14.35
CA PHE A 266 -2.11 7.49 14.05
C PHE A 266 -2.06 8.38 15.29
N ASP A 267 -1.85 9.67 15.06
CA ASP A 267 -1.71 10.66 16.12
C ASP A 267 -3.01 11.44 16.35
N TRP A 268 -3.73 11.11 17.43
CA TRP A 268 -4.96 11.81 17.82
C TRP A 268 -4.76 13.29 18.16
N ARG A 269 -3.53 13.72 18.48
CA ARG A 269 -3.22 15.11 18.84
C ARG A 269 -3.42 16.08 17.69
N LEU A 270 -3.38 15.60 16.44
CA LEU A 270 -3.74 16.40 15.27
C LEU A 270 -5.23 16.77 15.28
N ALA A 271 -6.10 15.81 15.64
CA ALA A 271 -7.54 16.04 15.69
C ALA A 271 -7.98 16.97 16.83
N THR A 272 -7.15 17.15 17.86
CA THR A 272 -7.41 18.03 19.01
C THR A 272 -6.63 19.34 18.97
N GLY A 273 -5.77 19.53 17.96
CA GLY A 273 -4.92 20.72 17.84
C GLY A 273 -3.74 20.78 18.82
N VAL A 274 -3.53 19.74 19.64
CA VAL A 274 -2.37 19.62 20.55
C VAL A 274 -1.07 19.51 19.76
N ARG A 275 -1.11 18.88 18.58
CA ARG A 275 -0.01 18.84 17.61
C ARG A 275 -0.46 19.56 16.34
N GLN A 276 0.42 20.35 15.76
CA GLN A 276 0.21 20.94 14.44
C GLN A 276 0.59 19.96 13.33
N ALA A 277 -0.12 20.01 12.22
CA ALA A 277 0.29 19.28 11.03
C ALA A 277 1.63 19.82 10.53
N PRO A 278 2.55 18.95 10.05
CA PRO A 278 3.75 19.42 9.37
C PRO A 278 3.37 20.22 8.11
N PRO A 279 4.26 21.10 7.62
CA PRO A 279 4.02 21.81 6.36
C PRO A 279 3.85 20.83 5.20
N GLU A 280 3.12 21.28 4.16
CA GLU A 280 3.02 20.53 2.91
C GLU A 280 4.42 20.42 2.25
N PRO A 281 4.83 19.21 1.83
CA PRO A 281 6.10 19.03 1.12
C PRO A 281 6.07 19.66 -0.27
N ASP A 282 7.25 19.89 -0.86
CA ASP A 282 7.36 20.21 -2.28
C ASP A 282 6.97 18.99 -3.15
N PRO A 283 6.36 19.17 -4.34
CA PRO A 283 6.00 18.07 -5.23
C PRO A 283 7.12 17.08 -5.57
N PHE A 284 8.36 17.55 -5.53
CA PHE A 284 9.54 16.81 -5.96
C PHE A 284 10.42 16.36 -4.79
N ASP A 285 10.07 16.73 -3.55
CA ASP A 285 10.71 16.23 -2.33
C ASP A 285 10.58 14.69 -2.23
N PRO A 286 11.51 13.99 -1.56
CA PRO A 286 11.40 12.55 -1.35
C PRO A 286 10.10 12.21 -0.60
N LEU A 287 9.51 11.07 -0.94
CA LEU A 287 8.32 10.60 -0.23
C LEU A 287 8.61 10.41 1.27
N PRO A 288 7.70 10.84 2.16
CA PRO A 288 7.92 10.73 3.59
C PRO A 288 7.79 9.27 4.04
N VAL A 289 8.66 8.83 4.96
CA VAL A 289 8.59 7.47 5.54
C VAL A 289 7.29 7.25 6.34
N LYS A 290 6.76 8.31 6.95
CA LYS A 290 5.46 8.32 7.64
C LYS A 290 4.61 9.46 7.12
N SER A 291 3.33 9.19 6.90
CA SER A 291 2.40 10.26 6.53
C SER A 291 2.22 11.26 7.69
N PRO A 292 1.83 12.51 7.40
CA PRO A 292 1.64 13.55 8.42
C PRO A 292 0.77 13.11 9.61
N GLY A 293 -0.27 12.32 9.34
CA GLY A 293 -1.25 11.80 10.29
C GLY A 293 -0.73 10.70 11.23
N MET A 294 0.43 10.12 10.93
CA MET A 294 1.00 9.05 11.74
C MET A 294 1.66 9.57 13.02
N LEU A 295 1.78 8.67 13.99
CA LEU A 295 2.50 8.91 15.24
C LEU A 295 4.01 9.11 14.94
N PRO A 296 4.60 10.25 15.36
CA PRO A 296 6.04 10.49 15.19
C PRO A 296 6.88 9.47 15.96
N ASP A 297 8.10 9.20 15.48
CA ASP A 297 9.02 8.31 16.19
C ASP A 297 9.38 8.85 17.58
N GLY A 298 9.42 7.95 18.56
CA GLY A 298 9.68 8.28 19.97
C GLY A 298 8.53 9.00 20.68
N ALA A 299 7.42 9.30 20.01
CA ALA A 299 6.26 9.87 20.67
C ALA A 299 5.44 8.79 21.41
N GLU A 300 4.96 9.12 22.60
CA GLU A 300 4.09 8.23 23.37
C GLU A 300 2.77 7.94 22.61
N PRO A 301 2.39 6.65 22.46
CA PRO A 301 1.12 6.28 21.84
C PRO A 301 -0.07 6.62 22.75
N PHE A 302 -1.28 6.56 22.21
CA PHE A 302 -2.50 6.72 23.02
C PHE A 302 -2.62 5.64 24.11
N HIS A 303 -2.23 4.41 23.76
CA HIS A 303 -2.21 3.26 24.65
C HIS A 303 -0.92 2.46 24.43
N ALA A 304 -0.15 2.22 25.48
CA ALA A 304 1.06 1.42 25.39
C ALA A 304 0.72 -0.08 25.29
N HIS A 305 1.31 -0.78 24.32
CA HIS A 305 1.06 -2.20 24.08
C HIS A 305 2.22 -2.87 23.33
N SER A 306 2.24 -4.20 23.32
CA SER A 306 3.21 -5.03 22.58
C SER A 306 2.82 -5.32 21.12
N GLY A 307 1.84 -4.61 20.58
CA GLY A 307 1.29 -4.85 19.22
C GLY A 307 0.10 -5.80 19.22
N ILE A 308 -0.44 -6.12 20.41
CA ILE A 308 -1.57 -7.01 20.61
C ILE A 308 -2.62 -6.25 21.44
N LEU A 309 -3.84 -6.22 20.96
CA LEU A 309 -5.04 -5.78 21.68
C LEU A 309 -6.05 -6.93 21.72
N VAL A 310 -7.07 -6.85 22.56
CA VAL A 310 -8.01 -7.96 22.77
C VAL A 310 -9.45 -7.46 22.75
N ASP A 311 -10.37 -8.30 22.30
CA ASP A 311 -11.81 -8.15 22.52
C ASP A 311 -12.17 -8.86 23.83
N ASP A 312 -11.98 -8.17 24.96
CA ASP A 312 -12.28 -8.69 26.30
C ASP A 312 -12.68 -7.55 27.24
N GLN A 313 -13.95 -7.51 27.61
CA GLN A 313 -14.50 -6.43 28.42
C GLN A 313 -13.85 -6.40 29.81
N GLY A 314 -13.31 -5.24 30.19
CA GLY A 314 -12.61 -5.04 31.46
C GLY A 314 -11.10 -5.28 31.39
N HIS A 315 -10.59 -5.78 30.27
CA HIS A 315 -9.15 -5.90 30.05
C HIS A 315 -8.51 -4.52 29.77
N SER A 316 -7.27 -4.31 30.22
CA SER A 316 -6.52 -3.06 29.99
C SER A 316 -6.24 -2.81 28.49
N HIS A 317 -6.17 -3.88 27.69
CA HIS A 317 -5.99 -3.85 26.24
C HIS A 317 -7.29 -4.08 25.44
N ASP A 318 -8.46 -3.87 26.05
CA ASP A 318 -9.76 -4.01 25.39
C ASP A 318 -9.92 -3.01 24.22
N LEU A 319 -9.86 -3.51 22.98
CA LEU A 319 -9.85 -2.68 21.77
C LEU A 319 -11.14 -1.85 21.63
N ALA A 320 -12.30 -2.42 21.98
CA ALA A 320 -13.57 -1.70 21.88
C ALA A 320 -13.56 -0.46 22.78
N ARG A 321 -13.21 -0.64 24.06
CA ARG A 321 -13.07 0.46 25.03
C ARG A 321 -12.05 1.50 24.56
N LEU A 322 -10.89 1.07 24.05
CA LEU A 322 -9.86 2.00 23.58
C LEU A 322 -10.36 2.84 22.41
N VAL A 323 -11.10 2.26 21.47
CA VAL A 323 -11.72 3.00 20.36
C VAL A 323 -12.74 4.02 20.88
N GLU A 324 -13.61 3.61 21.81
CA GLU A 324 -14.58 4.51 22.46
C GLU A 324 -13.89 5.68 23.17
N GLU A 325 -12.79 5.41 23.89
CA GLU A 325 -11.98 6.42 24.58
C GLU A 325 -11.28 7.37 23.60
N VAL A 326 -10.79 6.88 22.46
CA VAL A 326 -10.21 7.71 21.40
C VAL A 326 -11.28 8.66 20.83
N LEU A 327 -12.46 8.14 20.49
CA LEU A 327 -13.57 8.95 19.96
C LEU A 327 -14.02 10.02 20.95
N ALA A 328 -14.17 9.64 22.23
CA ALA A 328 -14.48 10.57 23.31
C ALA A 328 -13.38 11.63 23.48
N ARG A 329 -12.10 11.23 23.43
CA ARG A 329 -10.94 12.14 23.54
C ARG A 329 -10.95 13.22 22.46
N VAL A 330 -11.35 12.88 21.24
CA VAL A 330 -11.46 13.84 20.14
C VAL A 330 -12.82 14.52 20.04
N GLY A 331 -13.71 14.30 21.02
CA GLY A 331 -15.01 14.95 21.08
C GLY A 331 -15.95 14.56 19.94
N VAL A 332 -15.89 13.30 19.48
CA VAL A 332 -16.87 12.72 18.54
C VAL A 332 -17.82 11.81 19.29
N ALA A 333 -19.08 11.76 18.83
CA ALA A 333 -20.07 10.85 19.39
C ALA A 333 -19.59 9.40 19.28
N VAL A 334 -19.66 8.68 20.40
CA VAL A 334 -19.30 7.28 20.47
C VAL A 334 -20.51 6.45 19.99
N PRO A 335 -20.36 5.59 18.96
CA PRO A 335 -21.43 4.70 18.53
C PRO A 335 -21.88 3.76 19.66
N GLU A 336 -23.16 3.38 19.67
CA GLU A 336 -23.73 2.57 20.75
C GLU A 336 -23.08 1.17 20.89
N ASP A 337 -22.54 0.60 19.80
CA ASP A 337 -22.03 -0.78 19.81
C ASP A 337 -20.77 -0.94 18.95
N VAL A 338 -19.66 -0.31 19.37
CA VAL A 338 -18.34 -0.43 18.73
C VAL A 338 -17.87 -1.89 18.72
N ARG A 339 -18.10 -2.62 19.81
CA ARG A 339 -17.67 -4.03 19.96
C ARG A 339 -18.30 -4.92 18.89
N ARG A 340 -19.61 -4.83 18.67
CA ARG A 340 -20.29 -5.62 17.62
C ARG A 340 -19.75 -5.32 16.23
N TRP A 341 -19.46 -4.06 15.92
CA TRP A 341 -18.88 -3.70 14.63
C TRP A 341 -17.47 -4.30 14.46
N LEU A 342 -16.63 -4.25 15.51
CA LEU A 342 -15.32 -4.92 15.51
C LEU A 342 -15.42 -6.42 15.24
N GLN A 343 -16.38 -7.09 15.89
CA GLN A 343 -16.57 -8.54 15.78
C GLN A 343 -17.11 -8.99 14.41
N ARG A 344 -17.95 -8.18 13.76
CA ARG A 344 -18.72 -8.61 12.58
C ARG A 344 -18.26 -8.00 11.26
N GLU A 345 -17.77 -6.77 11.29
CA GLU A 345 -17.67 -5.95 10.08
C GLU A 345 -16.25 -5.43 9.85
N PHE A 346 -15.53 -5.08 10.92
CA PHE A 346 -14.24 -4.41 10.81
C PHE A 346 -13.22 -5.16 9.95
N PHE A 347 -13.01 -6.47 10.17
CA PHE A 347 -11.98 -7.18 9.40
C PHE A 347 -12.28 -7.25 7.91
N ALA A 348 -13.56 -7.37 7.51
CA ALA A 348 -13.94 -7.37 6.10
C ALA A 348 -13.68 -6.00 5.46
N PHE A 349 -14.07 -4.92 6.14
CA PHE A 349 -13.77 -3.55 5.75
C PHE A 349 -12.25 -3.31 5.64
N HIS A 350 -11.49 -3.71 6.66
CA HIS A 350 -10.02 -3.59 6.69
C HIS A 350 -9.37 -4.39 5.58
N LEU A 351 -9.79 -5.63 5.34
CA LEU A 351 -9.27 -6.44 4.24
C LEU A 351 -9.50 -5.77 2.89
N GLN A 352 -10.69 -5.21 2.65
CA GLN A 352 -10.98 -4.49 1.41
C GLN A 352 -10.08 -3.26 1.26
N ARG A 353 -9.96 -2.43 2.30
CA ARG A 353 -9.16 -1.20 2.28
C ARG A 353 -7.66 -1.44 2.05
N TYR A 354 -7.16 -2.60 2.50
CA TYR A 354 -5.75 -3.00 2.36
C TYR A 354 -5.51 -4.00 1.23
N SER A 355 -6.47 -4.14 0.32
CA SER A 355 -6.32 -4.93 -0.89
C SER A 355 -6.22 -4.02 -2.12
N LYS A 356 -5.35 -4.38 -3.06
CA LYS A 356 -5.23 -3.73 -4.37
C LYS A 356 -5.79 -4.64 -5.45
N LYS A 357 -6.31 -4.06 -6.54
CA LYS A 357 -6.88 -4.81 -7.67
C LYS A 357 -5.85 -5.74 -8.34
N SER A 358 -4.57 -5.40 -8.27
CA SER A 358 -3.43 -6.25 -8.68
C SER A 358 -3.34 -7.61 -7.96
N GLY A 359 -4.27 -7.93 -7.06
CA GLY A 359 -4.35 -9.20 -6.34
C GLY A 359 -3.63 -9.19 -4.99
N ARG A 360 -2.87 -8.12 -4.68
CA ARG A 360 -2.24 -7.95 -3.36
C ARG A 360 -3.31 -7.76 -2.29
N LYS A 361 -3.32 -8.63 -1.28
CA LYS A 361 -4.15 -8.51 -0.07
C LYS A 361 -3.24 -8.37 1.15
N ALA A 362 -3.33 -7.25 1.86
CA ALA A 362 -2.37 -6.91 2.92
C ALA A 362 -3.03 -6.32 4.19
N PRO A 363 -4.09 -6.92 4.77
CA PRO A 363 -4.66 -6.44 6.02
C PRO A 363 -3.60 -6.46 7.12
N ILE A 364 -3.44 -5.37 7.86
CA ILE A 364 -2.39 -5.26 8.90
C ILE A 364 -2.86 -5.54 10.33
N TYR A 365 -4.17 -5.66 10.57
CA TYR A 365 -4.74 -5.99 11.88
C TYR A 365 -5.40 -7.35 11.78
N TRP A 366 -4.91 -8.32 12.56
CA TRP A 366 -5.28 -9.73 12.41
C TRP A 366 -6.09 -10.23 13.59
N PRO A 367 -7.36 -10.62 13.39
CA PRO A 367 -8.17 -11.24 14.42
C PRO A 367 -7.84 -12.73 14.52
N LEU A 368 -7.06 -13.10 15.54
CA LEU A 368 -6.83 -14.48 15.94
C LEU A 368 -7.85 -14.84 17.02
N SER A 369 -8.79 -15.72 16.70
CA SER A 369 -9.92 -15.99 17.57
C SER A 369 -10.03 -17.46 17.96
N THR A 370 -10.74 -17.70 19.06
CA THR A 370 -11.30 -19.01 19.39
C THR A 370 -12.24 -19.52 18.28
N THR A 371 -12.60 -20.81 18.34
CA THR A 371 -13.43 -21.45 17.32
C THR A 371 -14.76 -20.73 17.11
N SER A 372 -15.45 -20.39 18.21
CA SER A 372 -16.70 -19.61 18.19
C SER A 372 -16.52 -18.13 17.85
N GLY A 373 -15.31 -17.57 18.00
CA GLY A 373 -15.05 -16.13 17.88
C GLY A 373 -15.34 -15.34 19.16
N SER A 374 -15.67 -16.02 20.26
CA SER A 374 -16.00 -15.43 21.57
C SER A 374 -14.84 -14.67 22.23
N TYR A 375 -13.60 -15.02 21.89
CA TYR A 375 -12.41 -14.31 22.34
C TYR A 375 -11.49 -14.07 21.15
N THR A 376 -11.16 -12.80 20.91
CA THR A 376 -10.39 -12.38 19.74
C THR A 376 -9.22 -11.52 20.16
N LEU A 377 -8.02 -11.93 19.74
CA LEU A 377 -6.79 -11.16 19.87
C LEU A 377 -6.50 -10.48 18.52
N TRP A 378 -6.35 -9.17 18.56
CA TRP A 378 -6.01 -8.35 17.41
C TRP A 378 -4.51 -8.09 17.38
N VAL A 379 -3.82 -8.70 16.40
CA VAL A 379 -2.37 -8.61 16.26
C VAL A 379 -1.99 -7.63 15.15
N ASN A 380 -1.07 -6.73 15.43
CA ASN A 380 -0.56 -5.73 14.50
C ASN A 380 0.62 -6.28 13.68
N TYR A 381 0.40 -6.53 12.37
CA TYR A 381 1.41 -7.08 11.46
C TYR A 381 2.76 -6.32 11.47
N PRO A 382 2.79 -4.98 11.36
CA PRO A 382 4.04 -4.21 11.43
C PRO A 382 4.86 -4.42 12.70
N SER A 383 4.23 -4.86 13.80
CA SER A 383 4.91 -5.09 15.09
C SER A 383 5.26 -6.55 15.35
N LEU A 384 5.04 -7.45 14.38
CA LEU A 384 5.34 -8.86 14.56
C LEU A 384 6.82 -9.13 14.79
N THR A 385 7.07 -10.00 15.77
CA THR A 385 8.37 -10.60 16.05
C THR A 385 8.24 -12.11 16.22
N SER A 386 9.35 -12.82 16.33
CA SER A 386 9.37 -14.24 16.71
C SER A 386 8.76 -14.50 18.10
N GLN A 387 8.60 -13.46 18.92
CA GLN A 387 8.04 -13.58 20.27
C GLN A 387 6.54 -13.33 20.35
N THR A 388 5.91 -12.83 19.28
CA THR A 388 4.50 -12.45 19.27
C THR A 388 3.58 -13.57 19.78
N LEU A 389 3.75 -14.80 19.29
CA LEU A 389 2.86 -15.90 19.68
C LEU A 389 3.07 -16.27 21.16
N TYR A 390 4.31 -16.24 21.66
CA TYR A 390 4.58 -16.44 23.08
C TYR A 390 3.98 -15.34 23.96
N THR A 391 4.05 -14.08 23.52
CA THR A 391 3.41 -12.94 24.20
C THR A 391 1.89 -13.11 24.22
N VAL A 392 1.26 -13.48 23.11
CA VAL A 392 -0.18 -13.79 23.05
C VAL A 392 -0.56 -14.86 24.08
N ILE A 393 0.22 -15.94 24.16
CA ILE A 393 -0.04 -17.05 25.07
C ILE A 393 0.11 -16.60 26.54
N ASN A 394 1.27 -16.05 26.89
CA ASN A 394 1.65 -15.79 28.28
C ASN A 394 0.92 -14.58 28.89
N ASP A 395 0.67 -13.54 28.09
CA ASP A 395 0.19 -12.26 28.63
C ASP A 395 -1.33 -12.11 28.46
N PHE A 396 -1.96 -12.91 27.58
CA PHE A 396 -3.40 -12.82 27.32
C PHE A 396 -4.14 -14.13 27.56
N ILE A 397 -3.70 -15.24 26.96
CA ILE A 397 -4.48 -16.49 27.02
C ILE A 397 -4.35 -17.17 28.39
N GLU A 398 -3.13 -17.32 28.93
CA GLU A 398 -2.91 -17.96 30.24
C GLU A 398 -3.61 -17.20 31.39
N PRO A 399 -3.52 -15.86 31.49
CA PRO A 399 -4.29 -15.11 32.49
C PRO A 399 -5.80 -15.28 32.33
N LYS A 400 -6.31 -15.29 31.09
CA LYS A 400 -7.74 -15.49 30.83
C LYS A 400 -8.20 -16.90 31.17
N LEU A 401 -7.40 -17.91 30.85
CA LEU A 401 -7.64 -19.31 31.24
C LEU A 401 -7.74 -19.46 32.74
N LYS A 402 -6.81 -18.84 33.49
CA LYS A 402 -6.85 -18.86 34.95
C LYS A 402 -8.15 -18.23 35.48
N GLN A 403 -8.51 -17.05 34.96
CA GLN A 403 -9.76 -16.38 35.35
C GLN A 403 -10.99 -17.27 35.10
N VAL A 404 -11.12 -17.81 33.89
CA VAL A 404 -12.25 -18.67 33.50
C VAL A 404 -12.27 -19.95 34.35
N GLY A 405 -11.11 -20.57 34.59
CA GLY A 405 -11.01 -21.77 35.43
C GLY A 405 -11.38 -21.52 36.90
N ASP A 406 -11.03 -20.35 37.44
CA ASP A 406 -11.46 -19.91 38.78
C ASP A 406 -12.99 -19.72 38.83
N ASP A 407 -13.60 -19.11 37.80
CA ASP A 407 -15.05 -18.93 37.69
C ASP A 407 -15.80 -20.27 37.55
N VAL A 408 -15.29 -21.20 36.74
CA VAL A 408 -15.81 -22.57 36.61
C VAL A 408 -15.74 -23.29 37.96
N THR A 409 -14.62 -23.15 38.67
CA THR A 409 -14.44 -23.77 40.00
C THR A 409 -15.40 -23.18 41.03
N ALA A 410 -15.61 -21.86 41.02
CA ALA A 410 -16.54 -21.19 41.92
C ALA A 410 -18.00 -21.67 41.70
N LEU A 411 -18.43 -21.79 40.44
CA LEU A 411 -19.76 -22.33 40.11
C LEU A 411 -19.88 -23.81 40.50
N ARG A 412 -18.86 -24.63 40.20
CA ARG A 412 -18.84 -26.04 40.60
C ARG A 412 -18.99 -26.22 42.12
N ASN A 413 -18.36 -25.34 42.90
CA ASN A 413 -18.42 -25.38 44.37
C ASN A 413 -19.78 -24.98 44.95
N LYS A 414 -20.67 -24.33 44.18
CA LYS A 414 -22.06 -24.09 44.61
C LYS A 414 -22.88 -25.38 44.71
N GLY A 415 -22.50 -26.45 44.00
CA GLY A 415 -23.13 -27.76 44.08
C GLY A 415 -24.65 -27.72 43.91
N SER A 416 -25.40 -28.26 44.88
CA SER A 416 -26.87 -28.29 44.86
C SER A 416 -27.55 -26.93 45.06
N ALA A 417 -26.80 -25.84 45.29
CA ALA A 417 -27.32 -24.47 45.34
C ALA A 417 -27.28 -23.75 43.97
N LEU A 418 -26.91 -24.45 42.90
CA LEU A 418 -26.93 -23.92 41.54
C LEU A 418 -28.36 -23.61 41.10
N SER A 419 -28.58 -22.39 40.63
CA SER A 419 -29.78 -22.06 39.86
C SER A 419 -29.64 -22.58 38.42
N ARG A 420 -30.77 -22.64 37.70
CA ARG A 420 -30.76 -22.96 36.26
C ARG A 420 -29.89 -22.00 35.43
N ASP A 421 -29.78 -20.74 35.85
CA ASP A 421 -28.93 -19.77 35.16
C ASP A 421 -27.45 -19.98 35.51
N ASP A 422 -27.14 -20.39 36.74
CA ASP A 422 -25.77 -20.82 37.10
C ASP A 422 -25.34 -22.06 36.31
N GLU A 423 -26.25 -23.04 36.10
CA GLU A 423 -25.96 -24.24 35.29
C GLU A 423 -25.61 -23.88 33.83
N LYS A 424 -26.40 -22.99 33.21
CA LYS A 424 -26.11 -22.51 31.85
C LYS A 424 -24.79 -21.75 31.78
N GLN A 425 -24.53 -20.89 32.77
CA GLN A 425 -23.28 -20.14 32.83
C GLN A 425 -22.09 -21.08 33.00
N PHE A 426 -22.22 -22.12 33.82
CA PHE A 426 -21.22 -23.15 34.01
C PHE A 426 -20.90 -23.89 32.70
N GLU A 427 -21.93 -24.36 31.97
CA GLU A 427 -21.74 -25.01 30.66
C GLU A 427 -21.06 -24.08 29.65
N ALA A 428 -21.48 -22.81 29.60
CA ALA A 428 -20.88 -21.82 28.71
C ALA A 428 -19.41 -21.55 29.04
N LEU A 429 -19.07 -21.42 30.32
CA LEU A 429 -17.69 -21.22 30.77
C LEU A 429 -16.81 -22.45 30.52
N GLN A 430 -17.33 -23.67 30.70
CA GLN A 430 -16.58 -24.89 30.36
C GLN A 430 -16.27 -24.99 28.86
N ALA A 431 -17.26 -24.67 28.01
CA ALA A 431 -17.04 -24.62 26.56
C ALA A 431 -16.00 -23.54 26.20
N PHE A 432 -16.08 -22.38 26.84
CA PHE A 432 -15.13 -21.29 26.62
C PHE A 432 -13.71 -21.62 27.09
N GLU A 433 -13.57 -22.25 28.26
CA GLU A 433 -12.30 -22.75 28.78
C GLU A 433 -11.65 -23.73 27.80
N LEU A 434 -12.43 -24.67 27.26
CA LEU A 434 -11.94 -25.61 26.25
C LEU A 434 -11.45 -24.90 24.97
N GLU A 435 -12.21 -23.93 24.46
CA GLU A 435 -11.79 -23.16 23.28
C GLU A 435 -10.51 -22.35 23.53
N LEU A 436 -10.33 -21.80 24.73
CA LEU A 436 -9.09 -21.10 25.10
C LEU A 436 -7.90 -22.07 25.20
N ILE A 437 -8.09 -23.28 25.72
CA ILE A 437 -7.08 -24.35 25.72
C ILE A 437 -6.69 -24.71 24.28
N GLU A 438 -7.67 -24.91 23.40
CA GLU A 438 -7.43 -25.21 21.98
C GLU A 438 -6.65 -24.09 21.27
N LEU A 439 -7.02 -22.84 21.52
CA LEU A 439 -6.32 -21.67 20.98
C LEU A 439 -4.87 -21.62 21.48
N ARG A 440 -4.66 -21.80 22.80
CA ARG A 440 -3.33 -21.84 23.41
C ARG A 440 -2.47 -22.94 22.80
N ASP A 441 -2.98 -24.16 22.77
CA ASP A 441 -2.21 -25.34 22.33
C ASP A 441 -1.87 -25.24 20.84
N THR A 442 -2.78 -24.69 20.03
CA THR A 442 -2.51 -24.38 18.61
C THR A 442 -1.36 -23.37 18.47
N LEU A 443 -1.37 -22.29 19.24
CA LEU A 443 -0.32 -21.28 19.21
C LEU A 443 1.01 -21.81 19.74
N LEU A 444 1.01 -22.61 20.82
CA LEU A 444 2.20 -23.26 21.36
C LEU A 444 2.86 -24.20 20.34
N ASN A 445 2.06 -24.91 19.55
CA ASN A 445 2.58 -25.78 18.48
C ASN A 445 3.23 -24.98 17.35
N LEU A 446 2.70 -23.79 17.02
CA LEU A 446 3.21 -22.94 15.95
C LEU A 446 4.43 -22.10 16.37
N ALA A 447 4.48 -21.64 17.62
CA ALA A 447 5.43 -20.66 18.11
C ALA A 447 6.92 -21.01 17.89
N PRO A 448 7.39 -22.27 18.08
CA PRO A 448 8.82 -22.60 17.91
C PRO A 448 9.35 -22.32 16.49
N SER A 449 8.52 -22.55 15.48
CA SER A 449 8.89 -22.38 14.06
C SER A 449 8.44 -21.04 13.47
N TYR A 450 7.55 -20.31 14.17
CA TYR A 450 7.01 -19.05 13.69
C TYR A 450 7.98 -17.89 13.92
N LYS A 451 8.83 -17.62 12.92
CA LYS A 451 9.71 -16.44 12.90
C LYS A 451 9.36 -15.60 11.65
N PRO A 452 8.40 -14.68 11.76
CA PRO A 452 7.93 -13.91 10.61
C PRO A 452 9.02 -12.92 10.15
N ASN A 453 9.06 -12.67 8.84
CA ASN A 453 9.82 -11.59 8.23
C ASN A 453 8.87 -10.72 7.40
N HIS A 454 8.95 -9.40 7.54
CA HIS A 454 8.07 -8.47 6.81
C HIS A 454 8.27 -8.49 5.29
N ASP A 455 9.46 -8.87 4.82
CA ASP A 455 9.75 -9.02 3.39
C ASP A 455 9.02 -10.20 2.74
N ASP A 456 8.53 -11.17 3.54
CA ASP A 456 7.71 -12.28 3.03
C ASP A 456 6.29 -11.81 2.64
N GLY A 457 5.88 -10.65 3.15
CA GLY A 457 4.57 -10.05 2.93
C GLY A 457 3.44 -10.66 3.78
N VAL A 458 2.41 -9.85 4.01
CA VAL A 458 1.27 -10.13 4.91
C VAL A 458 0.66 -11.52 4.71
N GLN A 459 0.39 -11.91 3.46
CA GLN A 459 -0.31 -13.16 3.16
C GLN A 459 0.53 -14.39 3.53
N ILE A 460 1.84 -14.37 3.29
CA ILE A 460 2.75 -15.47 3.64
C ILE A 460 2.95 -15.50 5.17
N SER A 461 3.19 -14.34 5.79
CA SER A 461 3.38 -14.25 7.24
C SER A 461 2.15 -14.70 8.04
N ALA A 462 0.93 -14.52 7.52
CA ALA A 462 -0.30 -14.96 8.15
C ALA A 462 -0.67 -16.42 7.83
N ALA A 463 -0.07 -17.04 6.81
CA ALA A 463 -0.45 -18.35 6.32
C ALA A 463 -0.42 -19.47 7.39
N PRO A 464 0.59 -19.59 8.27
CA PRO A 464 0.58 -20.61 9.32
C PRO A 464 -0.59 -20.47 10.31
N LEU A 465 -1.11 -19.25 10.45
CA LEU A 465 -2.18 -18.89 11.40
C LEU A 465 -3.57 -19.01 10.77
N TRP A 466 -3.70 -19.55 9.55
CA TRP A 466 -4.95 -19.57 8.78
C TRP A 466 -6.15 -20.13 9.56
N ALA A 467 -5.90 -21.13 10.41
CA ALA A 467 -6.92 -21.81 11.19
C ALA A 467 -7.51 -20.93 12.31
N LEU A 468 -6.89 -19.79 12.65
CA LEU A 468 -7.33 -18.89 13.73
C LEU A 468 -8.22 -17.74 13.22
N PHE A 469 -8.16 -17.41 11.92
CA PHE A 469 -9.03 -16.39 11.33
C PHE A 469 -10.47 -16.89 11.15
N ARG A 470 -11.46 -16.06 11.50
CA ARG A 470 -12.90 -16.39 11.32
C ARG A 470 -13.47 -15.96 9.98
N HIS A 471 -12.87 -14.97 9.33
CA HIS A 471 -13.31 -14.47 8.01
C HIS A 471 -13.00 -15.49 6.90
N LYS A 472 -14.04 -16.20 6.44
CA LYS A 472 -13.91 -17.38 5.55
C LYS A 472 -13.18 -17.12 4.23
N PRO A 473 -13.42 -16.03 3.49
CA PRO A 473 -12.67 -15.74 2.27
C PRO A 473 -11.17 -15.58 2.52
N TRP A 474 -10.78 -14.92 3.62
CA TRP A 474 -9.37 -14.73 3.96
C TRP A 474 -8.74 -16.01 4.48
N GLN A 475 -9.44 -16.75 5.35
CA GLN A 475 -9.03 -18.06 5.82
C GLN A 475 -8.71 -19.01 4.65
N LYS A 476 -9.54 -19.02 3.60
CA LYS A 476 -9.29 -19.82 2.39
C LYS A 476 -8.00 -19.40 1.68
N VAL A 477 -7.82 -18.09 1.45
CA VAL A 477 -6.59 -17.55 0.82
C VAL A 477 -5.35 -17.97 1.61
N LEU A 478 -5.38 -17.85 2.94
CA LEU A 478 -4.25 -18.22 3.79
C LEU A 478 -3.98 -19.73 3.77
N LYS A 479 -5.03 -20.56 3.81
CA LYS A 479 -4.89 -22.01 3.71
C LYS A 479 -4.26 -22.43 2.38
N ASP A 480 -4.72 -21.85 1.26
CA ASP A 480 -4.16 -22.10 -0.06
C ASP A 480 -2.70 -21.66 -0.14
N THR A 481 -2.35 -20.55 0.52
CA THR A 481 -0.96 -20.05 0.63
C THR A 481 -0.10 -20.99 1.45
N TRP A 482 -0.62 -21.50 2.57
CA TRP A 482 0.07 -22.47 3.41
C TRP A 482 0.37 -23.76 2.65
N THR A 483 -0.59 -24.29 1.88
CA THR A 483 -0.37 -25.46 1.02
C THR A 483 0.69 -25.21 -0.06
N LYS A 484 0.80 -24.00 -0.59
CA LYS A 484 1.87 -23.62 -1.55
C LYS A 484 3.24 -23.51 -0.87
N LEU A 485 3.30 -23.00 0.36
CA LEU A 485 4.51 -23.03 1.21
C LEU A 485 4.95 -24.48 1.47
N GLU A 486 4.03 -25.38 1.83
CA GLU A 486 4.31 -26.81 2.03
C GLU A 486 4.88 -27.47 0.76
N LYS A 487 4.44 -27.05 -0.43
CA LYS A 487 4.95 -27.55 -1.73
C LYS A 487 6.27 -26.90 -2.16
N GLY A 488 6.66 -25.79 -1.54
CA GLY A 488 7.89 -25.05 -1.85
C GLY A 488 7.76 -24.02 -2.97
N ASP A 489 6.54 -23.57 -3.28
CA ASP A 489 6.29 -22.50 -4.26
C ASP A 489 6.78 -21.12 -3.77
N TYR A 490 6.95 -20.99 -2.44
CA TYR A 490 7.39 -19.78 -1.75
C TYR A 490 8.72 -19.99 -0.99
N ASP A 491 9.60 -20.87 -1.48
CA ASP A 491 10.89 -21.13 -0.81
C ASP A 491 11.85 -19.93 -0.79
N TRP A 492 11.51 -18.84 -1.51
CA TRP A 492 12.17 -17.54 -1.38
C TRP A 492 11.83 -16.82 -0.08
N ALA A 493 10.71 -17.17 0.59
CA ALA A 493 10.30 -16.54 1.84
C ALA A 493 11.12 -17.06 3.02
N HIS A 494 11.49 -16.18 3.94
CA HIS A 494 12.22 -16.52 5.16
C HIS A 494 11.42 -17.47 6.05
N LEU A 495 10.10 -17.32 6.08
CA LEU A 495 9.22 -18.23 6.79
C LEU A 495 9.37 -19.67 6.30
N ALA A 496 9.56 -19.90 4.99
CA ALA A 496 9.79 -21.24 4.45
C ALA A 496 11.10 -21.85 4.97
N MET A 497 12.15 -21.04 5.14
CA MET A 497 13.43 -21.48 5.74
C MET A 497 13.25 -21.98 7.18
N ASN A 498 12.33 -21.39 7.96
CA ASN A 498 12.09 -21.82 9.34
C ASN A 498 11.38 -23.18 9.42
N TYR A 499 10.46 -23.47 8.50
CA TYR A 499 9.70 -24.73 8.48
C TYR A 499 10.40 -25.86 7.72
N TRP A 500 11.14 -25.53 6.64
CA TRP A 500 11.78 -26.52 5.76
C TRP A 500 13.22 -26.13 5.40
N PRO A 501 14.13 -25.99 6.38
CA PRO A 501 15.48 -25.45 6.16
C PRO A 501 16.30 -26.27 5.17
N GLU A 502 16.27 -27.59 5.25
CA GLU A 502 17.01 -28.47 4.33
C GLU A 502 16.58 -28.25 2.87
N ARG A 503 15.26 -28.23 2.63
CA ARG A 503 14.69 -28.03 1.29
C ARG A 503 15.10 -26.69 0.70
N VAL A 504 15.01 -25.61 1.50
CA VAL A 504 15.37 -24.27 1.06
C VAL A 504 16.87 -24.18 0.77
N ARG A 505 17.73 -24.67 1.68
CA ARG A 505 19.20 -24.69 1.49
C ARG A 505 19.61 -25.46 0.24
N GLU A 506 18.98 -26.60 -0.05
CA GLU A 506 19.26 -27.35 -1.29
C GLU A 506 18.91 -26.53 -2.54
N LYS A 507 17.79 -25.81 -2.54
CA LYS A 507 17.43 -24.92 -3.66
C LYS A 507 18.39 -23.73 -3.77
N CYS A 508 18.93 -23.19 -2.67
CA CYS A 508 19.91 -22.08 -2.71
C CYS A 508 21.17 -22.45 -3.51
N LYS A 509 21.56 -23.73 -3.53
CA LYS A 509 22.71 -24.21 -4.33
C LYS A 509 22.56 -23.95 -5.82
N ALA A 510 21.32 -23.94 -6.32
CA ALA A 510 21.01 -23.80 -7.76
C ALA A 510 20.31 -22.47 -8.11
N ASP A 511 19.91 -21.68 -7.12
CA ASP A 511 19.22 -20.40 -7.32
C ASP A 511 19.94 -19.27 -6.59
N LYS A 512 20.67 -18.44 -7.36
CA LYS A 512 21.44 -17.32 -6.83
C LYS A 512 20.55 -16.26 -6.17
N SER A 513 19.38 -15.97 -6.74
CA SER A 513 18.46 -14.96 -6.17
C SER A 513 17.96 -15.41 -4.81
N MET A 514 17.60 -16.69 -4.71
CA MET A 514 17.15 -17.27 -3.46
C MET A 514 18.29 -17.40 -2.44
N ALA A 515 19.52 -17.71 -2.89
CA ALA A 515 20.70 -17.70 -2.04
C ALA A 515 20.96 -16.31 -1.45
N ILE A 516 20.86 -15.24 -2.25
CA ILE A 516 20.98 -13.85 -1.78
C ILE A 516 19.87 -13.50 -0.79
N ALA A 517 18.61 -13.86 -1.10
CA ALA A 517 17.47 -13.57 -0.24
C ALA A 517 17.61 -14.18 1.17
N HIS A 518 18.26 -15.35 1.28
CA HIS A 518 18.51 -16.05 2.54
C HIS A 518 19.89 -15.79 3.16
N GLU A 519 20.73 -14.93 2.56
CA GLU A 519 22.11 -14.69 2.98
C GLU A 519 22.97 -15.97 3.00
N LEU A 520 22.79 -16.82 1.98
CA LEU A 520 23.44 -18.13 1.79
C LEU A 520 24.16 -18.22 0.44
N GLU A 521 24.72 -17.11 -0.05
CA GLU A 521 25.48 -17.08 -1.31
C GLU A 521 26.69 -18.02 -1.30
N ASP A 522 27.22 -18.37 -0.13
CA ASP A 522 28.29 -19.36 0.05
C ASP A 522 27.89 -20.77 -0.39
N LEU A 523 26.59 -21.08 -0.40
CA LEU A 523 26.07 -22.37 -0.88
C LEU A 523 25.86 -22.42 -2.40
N TYR A 524 25.77 -21.26 -3.07
CA TYR A 524 25.43 -21.21 -4.49
C TYR A 524 26.54 -21.78 -5.37
N VAL A 525 26.17 -22.69 -6.29
CA VAL A 525 27.08 -23.30 -7.26
C VAL A 525 26.75 -22.74 -8.64
N GLU A 526 27.69 -21.98 -9.22
CA GLU A 526 27.53 -21.41 -10.54
C GLU A 526 27.49 -22.52 -11.61
N PRO A 527 26.45 -22.58 -12.46
CA PRO A 527 26.34 -23.61 -13.49
C PRO A 527 27.42 -23.43 -14.56
N GLU A 528 27.93 -24.55 -15.10
CA GLU A 528 28.94 -24.50 -16.17
C GLU A 528 28.44 -23.68 -17.38
N ALA A 529 29.30 -22.79 -17.88
CA ALA A 529 29.00 -21.91 -18.99
C ALA A 529 28.62 -22.73 -20.25
N LYS A 530 27.38 -22.59 -20.71
CA LYS A 530 26.95 -23.23 -21.97
C LYS A 530 27.77 -22.62 -23.13
N PRO A 531 28.35 -23.44 -24.03
CA PRO A 531 29.13 -22.93 -25.15
C PRO A 531 28.28 -22.00 -26.02
N LYS A 532 28.78 -20.79 -26.27
CA LYS A 532 28.12 -19.79 -27.13
C LYS A 532 27.93 -20.40 -28.52
N LYS A 533 26.69 -20.66 -28.94
CA LYS A 533 26.38 -21.03 -30.34
C LYS A 533 26.83 -19.88 -31.23
N GLN A 534 27.86 -20.10 -32.04
CA GLN A 534 28.26 -19.17 -33.09
C GLN A 534 27.06 -18.93 -34.01
N ARG A 535 26.56 -17.69 -34.06
CA ARG A 535 25.62 -17.25 -35.10
C ARG A 535 26.32 -17.45 -36.44
N GLY A 536 25.87 -18.42 -37.23
CA GLY A 536 26.40 -18.68 -38.56
C GLY A 536 26.34 -17.40 -39.39
N LYS A 537 27.50 -16.92 -39.84
CA LYS A 537 27.60 -15.92 -40.90
C LYS A 537 26.83 -16.46 -42.11
N LYS A 538 25.69 -15.86 -42.45
CA LYS A 538 25.15 -15.97 -43.81
C LYS A 538 26.16 -15.27 -44.72
N THR A 539 27.01 -16.05 -45.39
CA THR A 539 27.72 -15.61 -46.57
C THR A 539 26.67 -15.33 -47.64
N GLY A 540 26.44 -14.05 -47.92
CA GLY A 540 25.67 -13.63 -49.09
C GLY A 540 26.41 -14.05 -50.36
N VAL A 541 25.69 -14.75 -51.24
CA VAL A 541 26.05 -14.98 -52.63
C VAL A 541 25.46 -13.85 -53.46
#